data_AF-E9F6T2-F1
#
_entry.id   AF-E9F6T2-F1
#
_cell.length_a   1.000
_cell.length_b   1.000
_cell.length_c   1.000
_cell.angle_alpha   90.00
_cell.angle_beta   90.00
_cell.angle_gamma   90.00
#
_symmetry.space_group_name_H-M   'P 1'
#
loop_
_entity.id
_entity.type
_entity.pdbx_description
1 polymer ?
#
loop_
_entity_poly.entity_id
_entity_poly.type
_entity_poly.pdbx_seq_one_letter_code
_entity_poly.pdbx_strand_id
1 'polypeptide(L)'
;MSTNFTGRLSPSDGPHQFGPKSIYSKYVLRVSRLHGVVKYALFQLVISLLVPSKYAVIPCAIVILCFTANIIIHATTPCTGVNPFMENVVLGRTTSQVPFSDGSFGSEPAAQGLVVFNLGIQYNHPLGPLCPLGMEIAERFQKMNKDMLRRREELGLLSVNYWKGATADSENMAVITYYFRNVESIHRFAHEPLHRATWDWYKSHNPTHIGIYHETFIVPEKSYESIYENCSPIGLGRGSVKSVHGKSGNSWVNTLVSADTPALKSQTARLAGSLRKTA
;
A
#
# COMPACT_ATOMS: atom_id res chain seq x y z
N MET A 1 -13.58 -34.10 1.97
CA MET A 1 -12.91 -33.37 3.06
C MET A 1 -12.48 -32.02 2.50
N SER A 2 -13.19 -30.95 2.87
CA SER A 2 -12.85 -29.61 2.38
C SER A 2 -11.60 -29.12 3.10
N THR A 3 -10.47 -29.09 2.41
CA THR A 3 -9.18 -28.63 2.95
C THR A 3 -9.22 -27.11 3.11
N ASN A 4 -8.86 -26.61 4.30
CA ASN A 4 -8.65 -25.18 4.54
C ASN A 4 -7.74 -24.57 3.46
N PHE A 5 -8.03 -23.33 3.07
CA PHE A 5 -7.15 -22.60 2.17
C PHE A 5 -5.77 -22.41 2.81
N THR A 6 -4.74 -22.59 1.98
CA THR A 6 -3.35 -22.49 2.42
C THR A 6 -2.84 -21.08 2.17
N GLY A 7 -2.34 -20.44 3.24
CA GLY A 7 -1.65 -19.15 3.16
C GLY A 7 -0.41 -19.25 2.24
N ARG A 8 -0.20 -18.23 1.41
CA ARG A 8 0.90 -18.23 0.44
C ARG A 8 2.22 -17.75 1.03
N LEU A 9 2.16 -16.89 2.04
CA LEU A 9 3.34 -16.41 2.76
C LEU A 9 3.44 -17.10 4.11
N SER A 10 4.67 -17.42 4.51
CA SER A 10 4.96 -17.96 5.83
C SER A 10 4.54 -16.96 6.92
N PRO A 11 4.04 -17.44 8.08
CA PRO A 11 3.76 -16.56 9.20
C PRO A 11 5.02 -15.79 9.67
N SER A 12 4.81 -14.65 10.32
CA SER A 12 5.88 -13.77 10.81
C SER A 12 5.65 -13.33 12.26
N ASP A 13 6.71 -12.94 12.98
CA ASP A 13 6.61 -12.48 14.39
C ASP A 13 6.01 -11.08 14.55
N GLY A 14 5.89 -10.34 13.45
CA GLY A 14 5.29 -9.01 13.39
C GLY A 14 4.44 -8.83 12.14
N PRO A 15 3.77 -7.67 12.00
CA PRO A 15 3.07 -7.28 10.77
C PRO A 15 3.93 -7.49 9.52
N HIS A 16 3.38 -8.10 8.47
CA HIS A 16 4.12 -8.27 7.22
C HIS A 16 4.51 -6.93 6.62
N GLN A 17 5.77 -6.80 6.21
CA GLN A 17 6.32 -5.63 5.55
C GLN A 17 6.92 -6.01 4.21
N PHE A 18 6.67 -5.19 3.19
CA PHE A 18 7.11 -5.44 1.80
C PHE A 18 7.99 -4.31 1.29
N GLY A 19 8.91 -3.85 2.14
CA GLY A 19 9.93 -2.88 1.77
C GLY A 19 11.07 -3.52 0.98
N PRO A 20 11.97 -2.71 0.38
CA PRO A 20 13.19 -3.22 -0.25
C PRO A 20 14.12 -3.81 0.82
N LYS A 21 14.66 -5.02 0.62
CA LYS A 21 15.44 -5.74 1.65
C LYS A 21 16.92 -5.33 1.63
N SER A 22 17.43 -4.84 0.50
CA SER A 22 18.83 -4.41 0.36
C SER A 22 19.00 -2.90 0.10
N ILE A 23 20.19 -2.37 0.41
CA ILE A 23 20.57 -0.98 0.05
C ILE A 23 20.55 -0.80 -1.47
N TYR A 24 20.99 -1.81 -2.21
CA TYR A 24 20.95 -1.84 -3.67
C TYR A 24 19.50 -1.68 -4.18
N SER A 25 18.55 -2.48 -3.68
CA SER A 25 17.14 -2.37 -4.05
C SER A 25 16.58 -0.98 -3.74
N LYS A 26 16.93 -0.41 -2.59
CA LYS A 26 16.52 0.97 -2.22
C LYS A 26 17.05 1.99 -3.23
N TYR A 27 18.30 1.85 -3.66
CA TYR A 27 18.92 2.78 -4.62
C TYR A 27 18.27 2.65 -6.00
N VAL A 28 18.17 1.43 -6.54
CA VAL A 28 17.58 1.17 -7.86
C VAL A 28 16.14 1.68 -7.91
N LEU A 29 15.28 1.28 -6.96
CA LEU A 29 13.88 1.72 -6.92
C LEU A 29 13.72 3.23 -6.74
N ARG A 30 14.70 3.91 -6.12
CA ARG A 30 14.69 5.37 -5.96
C ARG A 30 15.12 6.09 -7.22
N VAL A 31 16.17 5.63 -7.89
CA VAL A 31 16.65 6.20 -9.16
C VAL A 31 15.61 6.05 -10.26
N SER A 32 14.86 4.95 -10.28
CA SER A 32 13.79 4.72 -11.26
C SER A 32 12.53 5.58 -11.04
N ARG A 33 12.42 6.36 -9.96
CA ARG A 33 11.28 7.27 -9.73
C ARG A 33 11.57 8.67 -10.27
N LEU A 34 10.78 9.10 -11.27
CA LEU A 34 10.93 10.35 -12.04
C LEU A 34 10.81 11.66 -11.24
N HIS A 35 10.46 11.64 -9.95
CA HIS A 35 10.18 12.83 -9.13
C HIS A 35 11.40 13.71 -8.80
N GLY A 36 12.56 13.42 -9.38
CA GLY A 36 13.79 14.13 -9.10
C GLY A 36 14.19 15.18 -10.12
N VAL A 37 13.47 15.36 -11.25
CA VAL A 37 13.93 16.22 -12.35
C VAL A 37 14.36 17.62 -11.88
N VAL A 38 13.55 18.29 -11.05
CA VAL A 38 13.90 19.62 -10.50
C VAL A 38 15.09 19.54 -9.54
N LYS A 39 15.20 18.50 -8.72
CA LYS A 39 16.32 18.31 -7.78
C LYS A 39 17.63 18.02 -8.52
N TYR A 40 17.58 17.19 -9.55
CA TYR A 40 18.72 16.86 -10.41
C TYR A 40 19.13 18.07 -11.23
N ALA A 41 18.16 18.85 -11.75
CA ALA A 41 18.44 20.10 -12.46
C ALA A 41 19.08 21.15 -11.54
N LEU A 42 18.58 21.33 -10.31
CA LEU A 42 19.17 22.25 -9.34
C LEU A 42 20.59 21.82 -8.94
N PHE A 43 20.79 20.53 -8.68
CA PHE A 43 22.11 19.98 -8.40
C PHE A 43 23.07 20.22 -9.58
N GLN A 44 22.61 19.96 -10.80
CA GLN A 44 23.40 20.18 -12.00
C GLN A 44 23.72 21.68 -12.21
N LEU A 45 22.78 22.57 -11.90
CA LEU A 45 22.99 24.02 -11.96
C LEU A 45 24.09 24.45 -10.99
N VAL A 46 24.03 23.99 -9.73
CA VAL A 46 25.06 24.30 -8.72
C VAL A 46 26.43 23.79 -9.16
N ILE A 47 26.53 22.55 -9.67
CA ILE A 47 27.79 22.01 -10.19
C ILE A 47 28.32 22.84 -11.35
N SER A 48 27.44 23.29 -12.25
CA SER A 48 27.82 24.10 -13.41
C SER A 48 28.32 25.50 -13.03
N LEU A 49 27.93 26.01 -11.85
CA LEU A 49 28.40 27.28 -11.30
C LEU A 49 29.72 27.16 -10.54
N LEU A 50 29.98 26.02 -9.89
CA LEU A 50 31.15 25.83 -9.02
C LEU A 50 32.36 25.18 -9.72
N VAL A 51 32.12 24.48 -10.83
CA VAL A 51 33.12 23.63 -11.47
C VAL A 51 33.31 24.07 -12.93
N PRO A 52 34.55 24.04 -13.49
CA PRO A 52 34.78 24.33 -14.90
C PRO A 52 33.86 23.53 -15.82
N SER A 53 33.35 24.16 -16.87
CA SER A 53 32.34 23.60 -17.79
C SER A 53 32.67 22.20 -18.32
N LYS A 54 33.96 21.92 -18.58
CA LYS A 54 34.46 20.61 -19.01
C LYS A 54 34.22 19.47 -18.01
N TYR A 55 34.14 19.76 -16.71
CA TYR A 55 33.88 18.76 -15.67
C TYR A 55 32.43 18.81 -15.17
N ALA A 56 31.70 19.89 -15.41
CA ALA A 56 30.30 20.01 -15.01
C ALA A 56 29.38 18.96 -15.66
N VAL A 57 29.75 18.43 -16.83
CA VAL A 57 29.00 17.35 -17.52
C VAL A 57 29.15 15.97 -16.87
N ILE A 58 30.21 15.76 -16.07
CA ILE A 58 30.58 14.43 -15.55
C ILE A 58 29.47 13.82 -14.70
N PRO A 59 28.83 14.53 -13.74
CA PRO A 59 27.76 13.95 -12.93
C PRO A 59 26.56 13.50 -13.77
N CYS A 60 26.13 14.30 -14.76
CA CYS A 60 25.08 13.91 -15.70
C CYS A 60 25.46 12.65 -16.49
N ALA A 61 26.68 12.59 -17.03
CA ALA A 61 27.16 11.43 -17.78
C ALA A 61 27.19 10.16 -16.92
N ILE A 62 27.63 10.26 -15.66
CA ILE A 62 27.61 9.14 -14.71
C ILE A 62 26.18 8.67 -14.44
N VAL A 63 25.25 9.59 -14.17
CA VAL A 63 23.84 9.23 -13.91
C VAL A 63 23.20 8.56 -15.13
N ILE A 64 23.42 9.09 -16.34
CA ILE A 64 22.93 8.49 -17.59
C ILE A 64 23.54 7.10 -17.80
N LEU A 65 24.84 6.92 -17.55
CA LEU A 65 25.51 5.63 -17.66
C LEU A 65 24.92 4.62 -16.66
N CYS A 66 24.77 5.01 -15.40
CA CYS A 66 24.15 4.16 -14.37
C CYS A 66 22.71 3.78 -14.72
N PHE A 67 21.92 4.73 -15.21
CA PHE A 67 20.53 4.50 -15.59
C PHE A 67 20.43 3.57 -16.81
N THR A 68 21.23 3.83 -17.85
CA THR A 68 21.29 3.00 -19.06
C THR A 68 21.76 1.58 -18.73
N ALA A 69 22.83 1.44 -17.94
CA ALA A 69 23.31 0.13 -17.50
C ALA A 69 22.24 -0.62 -16.69
N ASN A 70 21.53 0.07 -15.79
CA ASN A 70 20.44 -0.52 -15.02
C ASN A 70 19.28 -1.00 -15.92
N ILE A 71 18.88 -0.19 -16.91
CA ILE A 71 17.87 -0.58 -17.91
C ILE A 71 18.32 -1.81 -18.68
N ILE A 72 19.56 -1.83 -19.20
CA ILE A 72 20.08 -2.96 -19.98
C ILE A 72 20.09 -4.24 -19.13
N ILE A 73 20.58 -4.16 -17.89
CA ILE A 73 20.58 -5.31 -16.96
C ILE A 73 19.16 -5.83 -16.76
N HIS A 74 18.19 -4.98 -16.43
CA HIS A 74 16.83 -5.45 -16.15
C HIS A 74 16.03 -5.83 -17.39
N ALA A 75 16.35 -5.27 -18.56
CA ALA A 75 15.77 -5.69 -19.85
C ALA A 75 16.29 -7.09 -20.27
N THR A 76 17.55 -7.40 -19.98
CA THR A 76 18.17 -8.70 -20.32
C THR A 76 17.96 -9.78 -19.25
N THR A 77 17.62 -9.40 -18.01
CA THR A 77 17.43 -10.33 -16.88
C THR A 77 16.11 -10.11 -16.10
N PRO A 78 14.96 -10.02 -16.79
CA PRO A 78 13.70 -9.55 -16.18
C PRO A 78 13.20 -10.43 -15.02
N CYS A 79 13.44 -11.74 -15.08
CA CYS A 79 12.90 -12.72 -14.12
C CYS A 79 13.94 -13.27 -13.13
N THR A 80 15.12 -12.66 -13.02
CA THR A 80 16.18 -13.16 -12.13
C THR A 80 16.01 -12.66 -10.70
N GLY A 81 16.53 -13.42 -9.72
CA GLY A 81 16.54 -13.01 -8.30
C GLY A 81 17.38 -11.77 -7.99
N VAL A 82 18.12 -11.25 -8.97
CA VAL A 82 18.89 -10.01 -8.87
C VAL A 82 18.03 -8.79 -9.20
N ASN A 83 16.87 -8.96 -9.84
CA ASN A 83 15.97 -7.87 -10.20
C ASN A 83 15.23 -7.30 -8.96
N PRO A 84 15.54 -6.07 -8.50
CA PRO A 84 14.88 -5.48 -7.34
C PRO A 84 13.36 -5.31 -7.50
N PHE A 85 12.86 -5.22 -8.74
CA PHE A 85 11.43 -5.11 -9.01
C PHE A 85 10.66 -6.42 -8.71
N MET A 86 11.37 -7.55 -8.63
CA MET A 86 10.79 -8.87 -8.36
C MET A 86 10.90 -9.29 -6.89
N GLU A 87 11.59 -8.51 -6.05
CA GLU A 87 12.00 -8.88 -4.69
C GLU A 87 10.85 -9.29 -3.75
N ASN A 88 9.67 -8.70 -3.94
CA ASN A 88 8.46 -8.97 -3.17
C ASN A 88 7.35 -9.59 -4.02
N VAL A 89 7.60 -9.91 -5.29
CA VAL A 89 6.59 -10.48 -6.18
C VAL A 89 6.27 -11.90 -5.74
N VAL A 90 4.98 -12.17 -5.50
CA VAL A 90 4.47 -13.50 -5.25
C VAL A 90 4.08 -14.13 -6.58
N LEU A 91 4.89 -15.09 -7.03
CA LEU A 91 4.68 -15.78 -8.30
C LEU A 91 3.49 -16.75 -8.22
N GLY A 92 2.75 -16.79 -9.34
CA GLY A 92 1.53 -17.57 -9.50
C GLY A 92 0.26 -16.79 -9.14
N ARG A 93 -0.88 -17.48 -9.21
CA ARG A 93 -2.19 -16.90 -8.96
C ARG A 93 -2.54 -17.00 -7.47
N THR A 94 -2.88 -15.86 -6.89
CA THR A 94 -3.28 -15.75 -5.48
C THR A 94 -4.52 -14.90 -5.35
N THR A 95 -5.20 -15.05 -4.22
CA THR A 95 -6.37 -14.26 -3.85
C THR A 95 -6.27 -13.91 -2.38
N SER A 96 -6.89 -12.82 -1.96
CA SER A 96 -6.97 -12.45 -0.55
C SER A 96 -8.18 -13.05 0.12
N GLN A 97 -7.95 -13.70 1.25
CA GLN A 97 -8.98 -14.14 2.18
C GLN A 97 -8.66 -13.56 3.56
N VAL A 98 -9.67 -13.03 4.25
CA VAL A 98 -9.48 -12.53 5.62
C VAL A 98 -9.40 -13.76 6.54
N PRO A 99 -8.28 -13.99 7.24
CA PRO A 99 -8.17 -15.14 8.15
C PRO A 99 -8.98 -14.90 9.43
N PHE A 100 -9.46 -15.99 10.02
CA PHE A 100 -10.10 -16.02 11.33
C PHE A 100 -9.11 -15.64 12.44
N SER A 101 -9.60 -15.45 13.67
CA SER A 101 -8.76 -15.10 14.82
C SER A 101 -7.69 -16.15 15.16
N ASP A 102 -7.94 -17.42 14.82
CA ASP A 102 -6.97 -18.50 14.96
C ASP A 102 -5.91 -18.51 13.84
N GLY A 103 -6.05 -17.68 12.81
CA GLY A 103 -5.16 -17.61 11.65
C GLY A 103 -5.51 -18.58 10.52
N SER A 104 -6.56 -19.38 10.66
CA SER A 104 -7.06 -20.23 9.58
C SER A 104 -7.88 -19.42 8.57
N PHE A 105 -8.04 -19.93 7.36
CA PHE A 105 -8.83 -19.28 6.30
C PHE A 105 -10.19 -19.95 6.06
N GLY A 106 -10.45 -21.10 6.68
CA GLY A 106 -11.58 -21.94 6.30
C GLY A 106 -11.48 -22.43 4.86
N SER A 107 -12.61 -22.91 4.33
CA SER A 107 -12.72 -23.36 2.93
C SER A 107 -13.71 -22.57 2.09
N GLU A 108 -14.37 -21.57 2.67
CA GLU A 108 -15.37 -20.76 1.99
C GLU A 108 -14.74 -19.44 1.52
N PRO A 109 -14.88 -19.09 0.24
CA PRO A 109 -14.42 -17.79 -0.26
C PRO A 109 -15.15 -16.64 0.42
N ALA A 110 -14.41 -15.58 0.78
CA ALA A 110 -14.91 -14.39 1.45
C ALA A 110 -15.76 -14.72 2.70
N ALA A 111 -15.34 -15.70 3.50
CA ALA A 111 -16.05 -16.15 4.69
C ALA A 111 -16.24 -15.07 5.77
N GLN A 112 -15.49 -13.96 5.71
CA GLN A 112 -15.66 -12.81 6.59
C GLN A 112 -15.89 -11.56 5.76
N GLY A 113 -16.73 -10.64 6.24
CA GLY A 113 -16.84 -9.30 5.66
C GLY A 113 -15.63 -8.43 5.98
N LEU A 114 -15.57 -7.25 5.36
CA LEU A 114 -14.55 -6.24 5.61
C LEU A 114 -15.08 -4.84 5.32
N VAL A 115 -14.29 -3.83 5.67
CA VAL A 115 -14.56 -2.43 5.32
C VAL A 115 -13.39 -1.87 4.53
N VAL A 116 -13.69 -1.19 3.44
CA VAL A 116 -12.71 -0.41 2.66
C VAL A 116 -12.95 1.06 2.95
N PHE A 117 -11.93 1.74 3.46
CA PHE A 117 -11.98 3.17 3.75
C PHE A 117 -10.94 3.91 2.91
N ASN A 118 -11.40 4.68 1.94
CA ASN A 118 -10.55 5.54 1.13
C ASN A 118 -10.50 6.92 1.80
N LEU A 119 -9.30 7.42 2.03
CA LEU A 119 -9.07 8.78 2.48
C LEU A 119 -8.20 9.49 1.45
N GLY A 120 -8.74 10.53 0.82
CA GLY A 120 -8.03 11.33 -0.14
C GLY A 120 -7.65 12.70 0.40
N ILE A 121 -6.50 13.17 -0.06
CA ILE A 121 -6.04 14.55 0.10
C ILE A 121 -5.74 15.12 -1.29
N GLN A 122 -6.23 16.32 -1.54
CA GLN A 122 -6.08 17.05 -2.79
C GLN A 122 -5.51 18.43 -2.49
N TYR A 123 -4.45 18.84 -3.20
CA TYR A 123 -3.91 20.19 -3.08
C TYR A 123 -4.24 21.00 -4.34
N ASN A 124 -5.12 21.97 -4.18
CA ASN A 124 -5.51 22.93 -5.21
C ASN A 124 -4.54 24.13 -5.21
N HIS A 125 -3.24 23.82 -5.26
CA HIS A 125 -2.16 24.79 -5.13
C HIS A 125 -0.93 24.34 -5.95
N PRO A 126 -0.22 25.24 -6.65
CA PRO A 126 0.92 24.87 -7.50
C PRO A 126 2.08 24.22 -6.74
N LEU A 127 2.27 24.58 -5.47
CA LEU A 127 3.27 23.95 -4.60
C LEU A 127 2.87 22.55 -4.08
N GLY A 128 1.65 22.07 -4.39
CA GLY A 128 1.16 20.77 -3.95
C GLY A 128 1.26 20.61 -2.42
N PRO A 129 1.89 19.53 -1.91
CA PRO A 129 2.09 19.33 -0.47
C PRO A 129 2.88 20.44 0.25
N LEU A 130 3.66 21.26 -0.48
CA LEU A 130 4.43 22.37 0.08
C LEU A 130 3.64 23.69 0.13
N CYS A 131 2.32 23.65 -0.13
CA CYS A 131 1.45 24.81 0.04
C CYS A 131 1.36 25.24 1.52
N PRO A 132 0.89 26.48 1.80
CA PRO A 132 0.63 26.91 3.18
C PRO A 132 -0.24 25.89 3.92
N LEU A 133 0.10 25.53 5.16
CA LEU A 133 -0.58 24.51 5.98
C LEU A 133 -0.45 23.05 5.50
N GLY A 134 0.11 22.80 4.31
CA GLY A 134 0.22 21.45 3.73
C GLY A 134 1.12 20.53 4.54
N MET A 135 2.25 21.05 5.02
CA MET A 135 3.19 20.29 5.85
C MET A 135 2.59 19.97 7.23
N GLU A 136 1.92 20.92 7.86
CA GLU A 136 1.27 20.72 9.16
C GLU A 136 0.14 19.68 9.08
N ILE A 137 -0.67 19.71 8.02
CA ILE A 137 -1.70 18.70 7.76
C ILE A 137 -1.06 17.33 7.54
N ALA A 138 0.00 17.26 6.73
CA ALA A 138 0.72 16.01 6.49
C ALA A 138 1.28 15.43 7.80
N GLU A 139 1.89 16.24 8.66
CA GLU A 139 2.42 15.80 9.95
C GLU A 139 1.33 15.27 10.90
N ARG A 140 0.19 15.97 11.01
CA ARG A 140 -0.94 15.52 11.83
C ARG A 140 -1.53 14.21 11.32
N PHE A 141 -1.69 14.12 10.00
CA PHE A 141 -2.13 12.90 9.35
C PHE A 141 -1.16 11.73 9.60
N GLN A 142 0.15 11.97 9.49
CA GLN A 142 1.18 10.97 9.80
C GLN A 142 1.12 10.52 11.27
N LYS A 143 0.83 11.41 12.22
CA LYS A 143 0.63 11.04 13.64
C LYS A 143 -0.56 10.08 13.80
N MET A 144 -1.72 10.39 13.20
CA MET A 144 -2.90 9.51 13.23
C MET A 144 -2.61 8.15 12.60
N ASN A 145 -1.95 8.15 11.44
CA ASN A 145 -1.62 6.93 10.72
C ASN A 145 -0.63 6.03 11.50
N LYS A 146 0.37 6.62 12.16
CA LYS A 146 1.28 5.90 13.06
C LYS A 146 0.53 5.29 14.25
N ASP A 147 -0.42 6.01 14.85
CA ASP A 147 -1.22 5.48 15.95
C ASP A 147 -2.07 4.29 15.49
N MET A 148 -2.75 4.40 14.33
CA MET A 148 -3.51 3.30 13.75
C MET A 148 -2.66 2.07 13.45
N LEU A 149 -1.47 2.25 12.88
CA LEU A 149 -0.56 1.14 12.59
C LEU A 149 -0.04 0.45 13.86
N ARG A 150 0.20 1.22 14.93
CA ARG A 150 0.61 0.68 16.25
C ARG A 150 -0.53 -0.12 16.88
N ARG A 151 -1.76 0.36 16.79
CA ARG A 151 -2.98 -0.26 17.35
C ARG A 151 -3.73 -1.13 16.35
N ARG A 152 -3.04 -1.62 15.32
CA ARG A 152 -3.69 -2.29 14.19
C ARG A 152 -4.56 -3.48 14.58
N GLU A 153 -4.17 -4.24 15.61
CA GLU A 153 -4.92 -5.39 16.10
C GLU A 153 -6.22 -4.93 16.76
N GLU A 154 -6.11 -3.98 17.70
CA GLU A 154 -7.22 -3.37 18.44
C GLU A 154 -8.25 -2.71 17.51
N LEU A 155 -7.77 -2.04 16.46
CA LEU A 155 -8.63 -1.35 15.48
C LEU A 155 -9.08 -2.26 14.34
N GLY A 156 -8.68 -3.54 14.32
CA GLY A 156 -9.02 -4.46 13.23
C GLY A 156 -8.47 -4.03 11.86
N LEU A 157 -7.34 -3.31 11.82
CA LEU A 157 -6.70 -2.84 10.60
C LEU A 157 -5.93 -3.96 9.89
N LEU A 158 -6.48 -4.38 8.76
CA LEU A 158 -5.95 -5.45 7.92
C LEU A 158 -4.79 -4.98 7.06
N SER A 159 -4.98 -3.89 6.30
CA SER A 159 -4.02 -3.39 5.30
C SER A 159 -4.11 -1.88 5.15
N VAL A 160 -2.98 -1.26 4.75
CA VAL A 160 -2.89 0.16 4.39
C VAL A 160 -2.10 0.27 3.09
N ASN A 161 -2.67 0.97 2.12
CA ASN A 161 -2.11 1.20 0.79
C ASN A 161 -2.08 2.70 0.48
N TYR A 162 -0.99 3.16 -0.14
CA TYR A 162 -0.80 4.55 -0.51
C TYR A 162 -0.77 4.64 -2.02
N TRP A 163 -1.66 5.47 -2.56
CA TRP A 163 -1.81 5.71 -3.97
C TRP A 163 -1.53 7.18 -4.25
N LYS A 164 -0.82 7.46 -5.34
CA LYS A 164 -0.68 8.82 -5.86
C LYS A 164 -1.61 8.94 -7.07
N GLY A 165 -2.41 9.99 -7.13
CA GLY A 165 -3.33 10.23 -8.23
C GLY A 165 -2.57 10.44 -9.54
N ALA A 166 -3.04 9.82 -10.62
CA ALA A 166 -2.47 9.95 -11.96
C ALA A 166 -3.43 10.59 -12.98
N THR A 167 -4.70 10.80 -12.61
CA THR A 167 -5.79 11.10 -13.56
C THR A 167 -6.72 12.24 -13.14
N ALA A 168 -6.52 12.85 -11.97
CA ALA A 168 -7.10 14.16 -11.72
C ALA A 168 -6.16 15.17 -12.39
N ASP A 169 -6.69 16.13 -13.15
CA ASP A 169 -5.90 17.15 -13.86
C ASP A 169 -4.93 17.93 -12.93
N SER A 170 -5.09 17.78 -11.60
CA SER A 170 -4.07 18.06 -10.60
C SER A 170 -3.30 16.79 -10.18
N GLU A 171 -2.01 16.68 -10.53
CA GLU A 171 -1.07 15.64 -10.04
C GLU A 171 -0.81 15.70 -8.51
N ASN A 172 -1.45 16.65 -7.83
CA ASN A 172 -1.32 16.91 -6.40
C ASN A 172 -2.42 16.21 -5.59
N MET A 173 -2.67 14.93 -5.86
CA MET A 173 -3.62 14.12 -5.10
C MET A 173 -2.95 12.85 -4.59
N ALA A 174 -3.28 12.46 -3.36
CA ALA A 174 -2.94 11.16 -2.81
C ALA A 174 -4.19 10.52 -2.18
N VAL A 175 -4.29 9.21 -2.31
CA VAL A 175 -5.36 8.41 -1.71
C VAL A 175 -4.73 7.33 -0.85
N ILE A 176 -5.29 7.13 0.34
CA ILE A 176 -4.86 6.10 1.25
C ILE A 176 -6.05 5.17 1.45
N THR A 177 -5.88 3.92 1.04
CA THR A 177 -6.90 2.90 1.18
C THR A 177 -6.57 2.03 2.38
N TYR A 178 -7.44 2.09 3.37
CA TYR A 178 -7.42 1.26 4.55
C TYR A 178 -8.41 0.10 4.39
N TYR A 179 -8.00 -1.08 4.81
CA TYR A 179 -8.88 -2.24 4.94
C TYR A 179 -9.03 -2.56 6.43
N PHE A 180 -10.27 -2.59 6.92
CA PHE A 180 -10.61 -2.93 8.30
C PHE A 180 -11.51 -4.16 8.35
N ARG A 181 -11.56 -4.82 9.50
CA ARG A 181 -12.53 -5.91 9.74
C ARG A 181 -13.96 -5.42 9.89
N ASN A 182 -14.13 -4.22 10.46
CA ASN A 182 -15.42 -3.71 10.86
C ASN A 182 -15.43 -2.18 10.85
N VAL A 183 -16.63 -1.59 10.78
CA VAL A 183 -16.81 -0.14 10.62
C VAL A 183 -16.78 0.57 11.98
N GLU A 184 -17.15 -0.14 13.04
CA GLU A 184 -17.23 0.35 14.41
C GLU A 184 -15.87 0.83 14.91
N SER A 185 -14.78 0.15 14.53
CA SER A 185 -13.42 0.59 14.90
C SER A 185 -13.02 1.89 14.21
N ILE A 186 -13.50 2.13 12.99
CA ILE A 186 -13.28 3.39 12.27
C ILE A 186 -14.05 4.52 12.96
N HIS A 187 -15.34 4.29 13.26
CA HIS A 187 -16.16 5.25 14.00
C HIS A 187 -15.56 5.56 15.37
N ARG A 188 -15.11 4.56 16.12
CA ARG A 188 -14.45 4.76 17.42
C ARG A 188 -13.23 5.64 17.27
N PHE A 189 -12.31 5.30 16.37
CA PHE A 189 -11.09 6.08 16.12
C PHE A 189 -11.40 7.54 15.73
N ALA A 190 -12.43 7.78 14.91
CA ALA A 190 -12.84 9.13 14.50
C ALA A 190 -13.32 10.02 15.67
N HIS A 191 -13.77 9.42 16.78
CA HIS A 191 -14.21 10.13 17.98
C HIS A 191 -13.10 10.27 19.04
N GLU A 192 -11.93 9.67 18.83
CA GLU A 192 -10.83 9.75 19.80
C GLU A 192 -10.15 11.12 19.80
N PRO A 193 -9.51 11.52 20.93
CA PRO A 193 -8.95 12.86 21.10
C PRO A 193 -7.96 13.28 20.00
N LEU A 194 -7.12 12.36 19.52
CA LEU A 194 -6.13 12.66 18.49
C LEU A 194 -6.79 13.04 17.16
N HIS A 195 -7.82 12.31 16.75
CA HIS A 195 -8.56 12.58 15.53
C HIS A 195 -9.37 13.87 15.67
N ARG A 196 -10.12 14.01 16.77
CA ARG A 196 -10.93 15.21 17.06
C ARG A 196 -10.08 16.48 17.10
N ALA A 197 -8.97 16.48 17.84
CA ALA A 197 -8.06 17.63 17.89
C ALA A 197 -7.46 17.98 16.53
N THR A 198 -7.19 16.98 15.69
CA THR A 198 -6.69 17.21 14.32
C THR A 198 -7.78 17.81 13.43
N TRP A 199 -9.00 17.30 13.51
CA TRP A 199 -10.14 17.81 12.74
C TRP A 199 -10.54 19.22 13.15
N ASP A 200 -10.61 19.49 14.46
CA ASP A 200 -10.94 20.80 15.00
C ASP A 200 -9.86 21.84 14.60
N TRP A 201 -8.57 21.46 14.63
CA TRP A 201 -7.48 22.29 14.12
C TRP A 201 -7.60 22.56 12.61
N TYR A 202 -7.90 21.53 11.81
CA TYR A 202 -8.08 21.71 10.37
C TYR A 202 -9.23 22.67 10.06
N LYS A 203 -10.37 22.50 10.76
CA LYS A 203 -11.55 23.35 10.65
C LYS A 203 -11.27 24.79 11.09
N SER A 204 -10.48 25.01 12.14
CA SER A 204 -10.16 26.36 12.62
C SER A 204 -9.28 27.14 11.64
N HIS A 205 -8.46 26.45 10.83
CA HIS A 205 -7.60 27.09 9.83
C HIS A 205 -8.29 27.28 8.47
N ASN A 206 -9.36 26.53 8.20
CA ASN A 206 -10.16 26.60 6.96
C ASN A 206 -9.32 26.67 5.67
N PRO A 207 -8.39 25.71 5.42
CA PRO A 207 -7.49 25.76 4.26
C PRO A 207 -8.23 25.42 2.96
N THR A 208 -8.85 26.42 2.32
CA THR A 208 -9.69 26.22 1.11
C THR A 208 -8.93 25.65 -0.10
N HIS A 209 -7.61 25.75 -0.12
CA HIS A 209 -6.73 25.18 -1.14
C HIS A 209 -6.32 23.72 -0.86
N ILE A 210 -6.80 23.10 0.22
CA ILE A 210 -6.53 21.71 0.58
C ILE A 210 -7.85 20.98 0.76
N GLY A 211 -8.16 20.07 -0.16
CA GLY A 211 -9.32 19.19 -0.09
C GLY A 211 -9.01 17.92 0.69
N ILE A 212 -9.97 17.47 1.51
CA ILE A 212 -9.96 16.16 2.14
C ILE A 212 -11.29 15.50 1.82
N TYR A 213 -11.27 14.24 1.39
CA TYR A 213 -12.47 13.44 1.19
C TYR A 213 -12.28 12.04 1.76
N HIS A 214 -13.39 11.39 2.08
CA HIS A 214 -13.37 9.99 2.47
C HIS A 214 -14.57 9.22 1.93
N GLU A 215 -14.37 7.94 1.66
CA GLU A 215 -15.41 7.01 1.20
C GLU A 215 -15.30 5.74 2.02
N THR A 216 -16.43 5.29 2.58
CA THR A 216 -16.50 4.07 3.40
C THR A 216 -17.39 3.05 2.73
N PHE A 217 -16.84 1.89 2.39
CA PHE A 217 -17.56 0.77 1.80
C PHE A 217 -17.60 -0.39 2.78
N ILE A 218 -18.79 -0.74 3.26
CA ILE A 218 -19.02 -1.91 4.09
C ILE A 218 -19.29 -3.08 3.14
N VAL A 219 -18.41 -4.08 3.16
CA VAL A 219 -18.46 -5.23 2.26
C VAL A 219 -18.86 -6.46 3.07
N PRO A 220 -20.09 -6.97 2.91
CA PRO A 220 -20.52 -8.16 3.63
C PRO A 220 -19.66 -9.39 3.30
N GLU A 221 -19.78 -10.44 4.11
CA GLU A 221 -19.25 -11.75 3.73
C GLU A 221 -19.76 -12.15 2.34
N LYS A 222 -18.98 -12.95 1.62
CA LYS A 222 -19.31 -13.48 0.28
C LYS A 222 -19.54 -12.39 -0.79
N SER A 223 -19.13 -11.14 -0.52
CA SER A 223 -19.41 -9.98 -1.36
C SER A 223 -18.15 -9.29 -1.89
N TYR A 224 -17.00 -9.96 -1.82
CA TYR A 224 -15.77 -9.50 -2.47
C TYR A 224 -15.03 -10.64 -3.16
N GLU A 225 -14.24 -10.30 -4.17
CA GLU A 225 -13.19 -11.16 -4.69
C GLU A 225 -11.90 -10.35 -4.92
N SER A 226 -10.78 -11.05 -5.07
CA SER A 226 -9.53 -10.45 -5.50
C SER A 226 -8.70 -11.47 -6.28
N ILE A 227 -7.88 -11.00 -7.21
CA ILE A 227 -6.94 -11.81 -7.97
C ILE A 227 -5.63 -11.05 -8.03
N TYR A 228 -4.54 -11.74 -7.73
CA TYR A 228 -3.19 -11.24 -7.92
C TYR A 228 -2.41 -12.32 -8.67
N GLU A 229 -1.84 -11.95 -9.80
CA GLU A 229 -1.00 -12.85 -10.59
C GLU A 229 0.35 -12.19 -10.77
N ASN A 230 1.40 -12.81 -10.23
CA ASN A 230 2.76 -12.29 -10.27
C ASN A 230 2.86 -10.83 -9.73
N CYS A 231 2.11 -10.54 -8.67
CA CYS A 231 2.08 -9.22 -8.06
C CYS A 231 2.89 -9.20 -6.76
N SER A 232 3.50 -8.04 -6.45
CA SER A 232 3.88 -7.76 -5.07
C SER A 232 2.62 -7.59 -4.21
N PRO A 233 2.59 -8.02 -2.93
CA PRO A 233 1.43 -7.86 -2.06
C PRO A 233 0.97 -6.41 -1.96
N ILE A 234 -0.25 -6.17 -2.42
CA ILE A 234 -0.90 -4.85 -2.49
C ILE A 234 -2.38 -4.98 -2.18
N GLY A 235 -3.08 -3.87 -1.96
CA GLY A 235 -4.51 -3.86 -1.66
C GLY A 235 -4.80 -4.67 -0.41
N LEU A 236 -5.79 -5.57 -0.49
CA LEU A 236 -6.10 -6.51 0.58
C LEU A 236 -5.00 -7.59 0.73
N GLY A 237 -4.27 -7.95 -0.33
CA GLY A 237 -3.24 -9.01 -0.33
C GLY A 237 -1.99 -8.65 0.47
N ARG A 238 -1.77 -7.35 0.71
CA ARG A 238 -0.76 -6.88 1.66
C ARG A 238 -1.17 -7.10 3.12
N GLY A 239 -2.43 -7.44 3.36
CA GLY A 239 -3.02 -7.52 4.69
C GLY A 239 -2.30 -8.51 5.60
N SER A 240 -2.33 -8.24 6.90
CA SER A 240 -1.67 -9.08 7.90
C SER A 240 -2.48 -9.09 9.18
N VAL A 241 -2.65 -10.27 9.76
CA VAL A 241 -3.55 -10.51 10.89
C VAL A 241 -2.79 -11.26 11.96
N LYS A 242 -2.90 -10.85 13.22
CA LYS A 242 -2.36 -11.63 14.31
C LYS A 242 -3.22 -12.87 14.54
N SER A 243 -2.57 -14.03 14.64
CA SER A 243 -3.17 -15.32 14.95
C SER A 243 -2.96 -15.61 16.44
N VAL A 244 -4.05 -15.94 17.13
CA VAL A 244 -4.05 -16.27 18.57
C VAL A 244 -3.36 -17.62 18.86
N HIS A 245 -3.28 -18.52 17.87
CA HIS A 245 -2.78 -19.90 18.02
C HIS A 245 -1.40 -20.16 17.39
N GLY A 246 -0.66 -19.10 17.05
CA GLY A 246 0.72 -19.25 16.58
C GLY A 246 1.63 -19.90 17.62
N LYS A 247 2.64 -20.66 17.17
CA LYS A 247 3.64 -21.34 18.02
C LYS A 247 4.33 -20.44 19.08
N SER A 248 4.20 -19.12 18.97
CA SER A 248 4.80 -18.10 19.84
C SER A 248 3.81 -17.09 20.44
N GLY A 249 2.48 -17.21 20.22
CA GLY A 249 1.48 -16.22 20.66
C GLY A 249 1.54 -14.84 19.97
N ASN A 250 2.56 -14.60 19.15
CA ASN A 250 2.78 -13.36 18.37
C ASN A 250 2.87 -13.61 16.86
N SER A 251 2.30 -14.73 16.37
CA SER A 251 2.33 -15.05 14.95
C SER A 251 1.37 -14.17 14.16
N TRP A 252 1.82 -13.66 13.03
CA TRP A 252 1.03 -12.92 12.05
C TRP A 252 0.90 -13.72 10.77
N VAL A 253 -0.31 -13.75 10.22
CA VAL A 253 -0.68 -14.44 8.98
C VAL A 253 -1.03 -13.39 7.94
N ASN A 254 -0.49 -13.52 6.72
CA ASN A 254 -0.85 -12.66 5.59
C ASN A 254 -2.18 -13.09 4.97
N THR A 255 -2.91 -12.18 4.34
CA THR A 255 -4.21 -12.46 3.73
C THR A 255 -4.15 -13.25 2.41
N LEU A 256 -3.00 -13.39 1.75
CA LEU A 256 -2.90 -14.13 0.50
C LEU A 256 -2.97 -15.64 0.71
N VAL A 257 -3.83 -16.28 -0.08
CA VAL A 257 -3.92 -17.73 -0.24
C VAL A 257 -3.72 -18.12 -1.70
N SER A 258 -3.38 -19.38 -1.94
CA SER A 258 -3.32 -19.91 -3.31
C SER A 258 -4.69 -19.84 -3.99
N ALA A 259 -4.74 -19.32 -5.22
CA ALA A 259 -5.95 -19.35 -6.04
C ALA A 259 -6.10 -20.66 -6.84
N ASP A 260 -5.12 -21.57 -6.76
CA ASP A 260 -5.10 -22.85 -7.46
C ASP A 260 -5.90 -23.93 -6.70
N THR A 261 -7.08 -23.55 -6.20
CA THR A 261 -8.05 -24.45 -5.58
C THR A 261 -9.40 -24.32 -6.29
N PRO A 262 -10.21 -25.39 -6.41
CA PRO A 262 -11.48 -25.32 -7.13
C PRO A 262 -12.41 -24.18 -6.67
N ALA A 263 -12.45 -23.90 -5.36
CA ALA A 263 -13.26 -22.83 -4.78
C ALA A 263 -12.76 -21.41 -5.08
N LEU A 264 -11.48 -21.24 -5.46
CA LEU A 264 -10.86 -19.93 -5.71
C LEU A 264 -10.41 -19.73 -7.16
N LYS A 265 -10.60 -20.73 -8.04
CA LYS A 265 -10.06 -20.73 -9.39
C LYS A 265 -10.76 -19.74 -10.32
N SER A 266 -12.10 -19.68 -10.28
CA SER A 266 -12.91 -18.81 -11.15
C SER A 266 -13.51 -17.63 -10.40
N GLN A 267 -13.92 -16.61 -11.16
CA GLN A 267 -14.60 -15.43 -10.63
C GLN A 267 -15.88 -15.80 -9.88
N THR A 268 -16.73 -16.59 -10.53
CA THR A 268 -18.00 -17.05 -9.97
C THR A 268 -17.80 -17.89 -8.70
N ALA A 269 -16.74 -18.69 -8.64
CA ALA A 269 -16.42 -19.48 -7.45
C ALA A 269 -16.00 -18.57 -6.27
N ARG A 270 -15.18 -17.53 -6.53
CA ARG A 270 -14.72 -16.60 -5.49
C ARG A 270 -15.80 -15.70 -4.91
N LEU A 271 -16.82 -15.35 -5.68
CA LEU A 271 -18.00 -14.63 -5.18
C LEU A 271 -19.00 -15.53 -4.44
N ALA A 272 -18.61 -16.77 -4.11
CA ALA A 272 -19.38 -17.74 -3.33
C ALA A 272 -20.85 -17.88 -3.77
N GLY A 273 -21.12 -17.71 -5.07
CA GLY A 273 -22.47 -17.80 -5.64
C GLY A 273 -23.45 -16.67 -5.24
N SER A 274 -23.03 -15.52 -4.72
CA SER A 274 -23.97 -14.41 -4.45
C SER A 274 -24.70 -13.95 -5.73
N LEU A 275 -24.00 -13.99 -6.87
CA LEU A 275 -24.56 -13.74 -8.21
C LEU A 275 -25.41 -14.90 -8.78
N ARG A 276 -25.42 -16.08 -8.15
CA ARG A 276 -26.21 -17.25 -8.62
C ARG A 276 -27.68 -17.17 -8.21
N LYS A 277 -28.05 -16.31 -7.25
CA LYS A 277 -29.45 -16.18 -6.78
C LYS A 277 -30.27 -15.14 -7.54
N THR A 278 -29.66 -14.43 -8.49
CA THR A 278 -30.29 -13.31 -9.22
C THR A 278 -30.24 -13.47 -10.74
N ALA A 279 -30.01 -14.69 -11.24
CA ALA A 279 -30.08 -15.02 -12.67
C ALA A 279 -31.12 -16.11 -12.91
#